data_AF-A0A3L6NIR5-F1
#
_entry.id   AF-A0A3L6NIR5-F1
#
_cell.length_a   1.000
_cell.length_b   1.000
_cell.length_c   1.000
_cell.angle_alpha   90.00
_cell.angle_beta   90.00
_cell.angle_gamma   90.00
#
_symmetry.space_group_name_H-M   'P 1'
#
loop_
_entity.id
_entity.type
_entity.pdbx_description
1 polymer ?
#
loop_
_entity_poly.entity_id
_entity_poly.type
_entity_poly.pdbx_seq_one_letter_code
_entity_poly.pdbx_strand_id
1 'polypeptide(L)'
;MGMQSHQTSYNLLSDQILNFFYPPNQAIDPSSAGMNLYFSPDNVKDFLDKYTHFHIHMPFIHVATFKVMEAYTGLLAGMCCIGACYSDNVTPSNVREMMDFLVVALQRDCKMMSNAEPLTGQPSHASRADIEELQAVLLTCILLLWNGNPQQRERARQIYPSLAANARRLNLFQSSRDPASLSPLHQIDFDRNTFDLQQWNWDTWVDQERRNRLMFGVFLMDVAMGLYFNSQPLFDVMEFHLPLPCDDTAWDADNAGDCASALGLNGDVAARDKNPYGTQRPKQPEMDWALKALLHPSYQIQPGSTNLYGKFVLIHGILALIRRAQIDGNAAQLSKFGTPPPNDWMTPAGHNSGRGTPVEGAAANVDPQSLQALVIALSKFKNNWDADMANQFPPTLPGSSNPRRHGFSRDGIHFYWLSNYLLKHTQAADLRLSPDARFVQIIQLLKSVKSWVMSDGASRGEELGSVGEIDDQYGAMDLTLEMAKLFKPLPQVVEDAGTASVKTELD
;
A
#
# COMPACT_ATOMS: atom_id res chain seq x y z
N MET A 1 -39.48 7.85 -7.27
CA MET A 1 -38.61 8.52 -8.25
C MET A 1 -37.16 8.07 -8.14
N GLY A 2 -36.61 7.77 -6.95
CA GLY A 2 -35.22 7.30 -6.79
C GLY A 2 -34.84 5.99 -7.51
N MET A 3 -35.70 4.95 -7.52
CA MET A 3 -35.37 3.70 -8.23
C MET A 3 -35.16 3.88 -9.75
N GLN A 4 -35.86 4.83 -10.39
CA GLN A 4 -35.69 5.09 -11.82
C GLN A 4 -34.42 5.92 -12.10
N SER A 5 -34.01 6.83 -11.22
CA SER A 5 -32.77 7.61 -11.38
C SER A 5 -31.54 6.73 -11.18
N HIS A 6 -31.48 5.90 -10.13
CA HIS A 6 -30.36 4.97 -9.89
C HIS A 6 -30.14 4.00 -11.06
N GLN A 7 -31.22 3.44 -11.63
CA GLN A 7 -31.13 2.56 -12.78
C GLN A 7 -30.61 3.31 -14.02
N THR A 8 -30.89 4.61 -14.14
CA THR A 8 -30.36 5.47 -15.21
C THR A 8 -28.86 5.75 -15.03
N SER A 9 -28.39 6.02 -13.80
CA SER A 9 -26.99 6.30 -13.50
C SER A 9 -26.08 5.09 -13.77
N TYR A 10 -26.50 3.89 -13.35
CA TYR A 10 -25.72 2.68 -13.62
C TYR A 10 -25.74 2.23 -15.08
N ASN A 11 -26.81 2.53 -15.82
CA ASN A 11 -26.80 2.40 -17.29
C ASN A 11 -25.72 3.30 -17.91
N LEU A 12 -25.65 4.57 -17.49
CA LEU A 12 -24.65 5.50 -17.99
C LEU A 12 -23.21 5.05 -17.66
N LEU A 13 -22.97 4.56 -16.44
CA LEU A 13 -21.66 4.02 -16.04
C LEU A 13 -21.28 2.77 -16.84
N SER A 14 -22.23 1.84 -17.02
CA SER A 14 -22.05 0.64 -17.84
C SER A 14 -21.65 1.04 -19.27
N ASP A 15 -22.40 1.94 -19.90
CA ASP A 15 -22.10 2.45 -21.25
C ASP A 15 -20.74 3.15 -21.30
N GLN A 16 -20.40 3.97 -20.29
CA GLN A 16 -19.12 4.68 -20.22
C GLN A 16 -17.94 3.70 -20.15
N ILE A 17 -18.02 2.66 -19.31
CA ILE A 17 -16.98 1.64 -19.15
C ILE A 17 -16.89 0.78 -20.42
N LEU A 18 -18.02 0.38 -21.01
CA LEU A 18 -18.05 -0.40 -22.24
C LEU A 18 -17.46 0.38 -23.42
N ASN A 19 -17.76 1.67 -23.56
CA ASN A 19 -17.15 2.55 -24.56
C ASN A 19 -15.65 2.74 -24.34
N PHE A 20 -15.18 2.68 -23.09
CA PHE A 20 -13.75 2.68 -22.78
C PHE A 20 -13.08 1.37 -23.19
N PHE A 21 -13.71 0.21 -23.03
CA PHE A 21 -13.14 -1.03 -23.58
C PHE A 21 -13.23 -1.07 -25.11
N TYR A 22 -14.38 -0.67 -25.67
CA TYR A 22 -14.71 -0.68 -27.09
C TYR A 22 -14.90 0.73 -27.63
N PRO A 23 -13.82 1.37 -28.13
CA PRO A 23 -13.93 2.71 -28.64
C PRO A 23 -14.84 2.69 -29.88
N PRO A 24 -15.67 3.73 -30.06
CA PRO A 24 -16.59 3.79 -31.19
C PRO A 24 -15.82 3.65 -32.52
N ASN A 25 -16.36 2.83 -33.43
CA ASN A 25 -15.83 2.49 -34.77
C ASN A 25 -14.79 1.36 -34.86
N GLN A 26 -14.56 0.58 -33.80
CA GLN A 26 -13.87 -0.71 -33.92
C GLN A 26 -14.89 -1.86 -33.99
N ALA A 27 -14.66 -2.82 -34.89
CA ALA A 27 -15.49 -4.02 -34.94
C ALA A 27 -15.33 -4.80 -33.64
N ILE A 28 -16.43 -5.06 -32.94
CA ILE A 28 -16.44 -5.93 -31.77
C ILE A 28 -16.19 -7.36 -32.27
N ASP A 29 -15.11 -7.98 -31.84
CA ASP A 29 -14.84 -9.38 -32.12
C ASP A 29 -15.96 -10.22 -31.47
N PRO A 30 -16.59 -11.19 -32.17
CA PRO A 30 -17.51 -12.13 -31.54
C PRO A 30 -16.94 -12.80 -30.28
N SER A 31 -15.61 -12.95 -30.17
CA SER A 31 -14.94 -13.46 -28.98
C SER A 31 -15.00 -12.48 -27.79
N SER A 32 -15.19 -11.18 -28.03
CA SER A 32 -15.24 -10.11 -27.02
C SER A 32 -16.67 -9.70 -26.64
N ALA A 33 -17.70 -10.28 -27.27
CA ALA A 33 -19.10 -9.95 -27.02
C ALA A 33 -19.51 -10.12 -25.54
N GLY A 34 -18.81 -10.98 -24.78
CA GLY A 34 -19.03 -11.26 -23.37
C GLY A 34 -18.88 -10.05 -22.43
N MET A 35 -18.08 -9.04 -22.79
CA MET A 35 -17.87 -7.86 -21.94
C MET A 35 -19.16 -7.06 -21.67
N ASN A 36 -20.12 -7.05 -22.60
CA ASN A 36 -21.43 -6.43 -22.38
C ASN A 36 -22.22 -7.12 -21.26
N LEU A 37 -22.07 -8.44 -21.11
CA LEU A 37 -22.66 -9.18 -19.98
C LEU A 37 -21.87 -8.91 -18.70
N TYR A 38 -20.53 -8.90 -18.79
CA TYR A 38 -19.68 -8.70 -17.63
C TYR A 38 -19.87 -7.33 -16.99
N PHE A 39 -19.99 -6.27 -17.78
CA PHE A 39 -20.18 -4.89 -17.32
C PHE A 39 -21.63 -4.42 -17.47
N SER A 40 -22.60 -5.30 -17.22
CA SER A 40 -24.00 -4.89 -17.06
C SER A 40 -24.15 -3.88 -15.91
N PRO A 41 -25.18 -3.03 -15.92
CA PRO A 41 -25.42 -2.05 -14.85
C PRO A 41 -25.41 -2.67 -13.44
N ASP A 42 -26.04 -3.84 -13.28
CA ASP A 42 -26.09 -4.57 -12.01
C ASP A 42 -24.71 -5.08 -11.59
N ASN A 43 -23.91 -5.58 -12.53
CA ASN A 43 -22.54 -6.01 -12.25
C ASN A 43 -21.62 -4.83 -11.93
N VAL A 44 -21.77 -3.69 -12.61
CA VAL A 44 -20.98 -2.48 -12.28
C VAL A 44 -21.26 -2.05 -10.84
N LYS A 45 -22.51 -2.06 -10.40
CA LYS A 45 -22.85 -1.79 -8.99
C LYS A 45 -22.20 -2.80 -8.05
N ASP A 46 -22.43 -4.10 -8.29
CA ASP A 46 -21.87 -5.17 -7.46
C ASP A 46 -20.34 -5.09 -7.37
N PHE A 47 -19.66 -4.89 -8.49
CA PHE A 47 -18.20 -4.79 -8.51
C PHE A 47 -17.70 -3.57 -7.72
N LEU A 48 -18.34 -2.41 -7.84
CA LEU A 48 -17.96 -1.24 -7.04
C LEU A 48 -18.20 -1.45 -5.53
N ASP A 49 -19.28 -2.12 -5.14
CA ASP A 49 -19.53 -2.50 -3.75
C ASP A 49 -18.41 -3.44 -3.24
N LYS A 50 -18.11 -4.47 -4.02
CA LYS A 50 -17.12 -5.51 -3.72
C LYS A 50 -15.67 -5.02 -3.72
N TYR A 51 -15.37 -3.92 -4.41
CA TYR A 51 -14.04 -3.27 -4.36
C TYR A 51 -13.59 -2.97 -2.93
N THR A 52 -14.53 -2.68 -2.01
CA THR A 52 -14.26 -2.38 -0.61
C THR A 52 -13.46 -3.50 0.08
N HIS A 53 -13.66 -4.77 -0.30
CA HIS A 53 -12.90 -5.89 0.24
C HIS A 53 -11.39 -5.74 -0.03
N PHE A 54 -11.00 -5.30 -1.23
CA PHE A 54 -9.60 -5.01 -1.55
C PHE A 54 -9.13 -3.69 -0.90
N HIS A 55 -9.98 -2.66 -0.93
CA HIS A 55 -9.64 -1.31 -0.45
C HIS A 55 -9.07 -1.32 0.98
N ILE A 56 -9.70 -2.10 1.87
CA ILE A 56 -9.26 -2.24 3.26
C ILE A 56 -7.82 -2.77 3.36
N HIS A 57 -7.40 -3.66 2.45
CA HIS A 57 -6.02 -4.15 2.45
C HIS A 57 -5.01 -3.11 1.94
N MET A 58 -5.40 -2.27 0.98
CA MET A 58 -4.52 -1.31 0.28
C MET A 58 -5.24 0.03 0.00
N PRO A 59 -5.34 0.92 1.00
CA PRO A 59 -6.19 2.11 0.96
C PRO A 59 -5.49 3.33 0.32
N PHE A 60 -5.30 3.31 -1.00
CA PHE A 60 -4.68 4.44 -1.73
C PHE A 60 -5.69 5.32 -2.50
N ILE A 61 -6.98 5.06 -2.36
CA ILE A 61 -8.09 5.88 -2.86
C ILE A 61 -8.87 6.41 -1.65
N HIS A 62 -9.18 7.71 -1.61
CA HIS A 62 -10.00 8.28 -0.53
C HIS A 62 -11.47 8.05 -0.87
N VAL A 63 -12.03 6.90 -0.49
CA VAL A 63 -13.38 6.51 -0.91
C VAL A 63 -14.47 7.44 -0.37
N ALA A 64 -14.23 8.10 0.77
CA ALA A 64 -15.16 9.05 1.39
C ALA A 64 -15.44 10.29 0.51
N THR A 65 -14.45 10.76 -0.27
CA THR A 65 -14.60 11.88 -1.23
C THR A 65 -14.56 11.43 -2.68
N PHE A 66 -14.50 10.12 -2.93
CA PHE A 66 -14.54 9.57 -4.28
C PHE A 66 -15.94 9.69 -4.86
N LYS A 67 -16.03 10.27 -6.06
CA LYS A 67 -17.29 10.47 -6.76
C LYS A 67 -17.31 9.62 -8.02
N VAL A 68 -18.10 8.54 -7.99
CA VAL A 68 -18.15 7.54 -9.06
C VAL A 68 -18.46 8.18 -10.42
N MET A 69 -19.45 9.08 -10.48
CA MET A 69 -19.88 9.71 -11.74
C MET A 69 -18.89 10.74 -12.32
N GLU A 70 -17.95 11.25 -11.51
CA GLU A 70 -16.98 12.27 -11.93
C GLU A 70 -15.57 11.70 -12.16
N ALA A 71 -15.34 10.44 -11.79
CA ALA A 71 -14.02 9.83 -11.82
C ALA A 71 -13.56 9.47 -13.24
N TYR A 72 -12.23 9.44 -13.44
CA TYR A 72 -11.63 8.91 -14.66
C TYR A 72 -12.13 7.49 -14.97
N THR A 73 -12.64 7.28 -16.19
CA THR A 73 -13.23 5.99 -16.60
C THR A 73 -12.29 4.82 -16.42
N GLY A 74 -10.99 4.99 -16.72
CA GLY A 74 -10.01 3.91 -16.56
C GLY A 74 -9.80 3.50 -15.10
N LEU A 75 -9.95 4.45 -14.16
CA LEU A 75 -9.92 4.16 -12.73
C LEU A 75 -11.16 3.37 -12.31
N LEU A 76 -12.34 3.77 -12.76
CA LEU A 76 -13.60 3.04 -12.51
C LEU A 76 -13.56 1.62 -13.05
N ALA A 77 -13.06 1.43 -14.28
CA ALA A 77 -12.89 0.12 -14.89
C ALA A 77 -11.91 -0.75 -14.09
N GLY A 78 -10.79 -0.19 -13.63
CA GLY A 78 -9.83 -0.86 -12.76
C GLY A 78 -10.43 -1.27 -11.40
N MET A 79 -11.20 -0.37 -10.77
CA MET A 79 -11.94 -0.67 -9.53
C MET A 79 -12.95 -1.80 -9.74
N CYS A 80 -13.68 -1.79 -10.86
CA CYS A 80 -14.62 -2.85 -11.21
C CYS A 80 -13.91 -4.20 -11.42
N CYS A 81 -12.78 -4.25 -12.13
CA CYS A 81 -12.02 -5.49 -12.31
C CYS A 81 -11.49 -6.06 -10.98
N ILE A 82 -11.08 -5.20 -10.03
CA ILE A 82 -10.74 -5.61 -8.67
C ILE A 82 -11.96 -6.17 -7.96
N GLY A 83 -13.08 -5.45 -7.96
CA GLY A 83 -14.32 -5.88 -7.31
C GLY A 83 -14.87 -7.19 -7.87
N ALA A 84 -14.75 -7.40 -9.18
CA ALA A 84 -15.10 -8.64 -9.86
C ALA A 84 -14.32 -9.85 -9.34
N CYS A 85 -13.12 -9.67 -8.77
CA CYS A 85 -12.38 -10.75 -8.10
C CYS A 85 -13.07 -11.28 -6.84
N TYR A 86 -14.05 -10.55 -6.30
CA TYR A 86 -14.79 -10.86 -5.07
C TYR A 86 -16.30 -11.07 -5.33
N SER A 87 -16.71 -11.04 -6.60
CA SER A 87 -18.10 -11.19 -7.03
C SER A 87 -18.39 -12.64 -7.41
N ASP A 88 -19.60 -13.11 -7.06
CA ASP A 88 -20.11 -14.43 -7.49
C ASP A 88 -20.73 -14.38 -8.90
N ASN A 89 -20.89 -13.18 -9.49
CA ASN A 89 -21.56 -13.01 -10.79
C ASN A 89 -20.68 -13.37 -11.98
N VAL A 90 -19.36 -13.51 -11.78
CA VAL A 90 -18.39 -13.81 -12.84
C VAL A 90 -17.35 -14.81 -12.37
N THR A 91 -16.84 -15.61 -13.29
CA THR A 91 -15.79 -16.58 -12.97
C THR A 91 -14.40 -15.93 -12.93
N PRO A 92 -13.41 -16.51 -12.23
CA PRO A 92 -12.03 -16.02 -12.27
C PRO A 92 -11.45 -15.93 -13.70
N SER A 93 -11.88 -16.81 -14.62
CA SER A 93 -11.50 -16.71 -16.03
C SER A 93 -12.08 -15.48 -16.72
N ASN A 94 -13.33 -15.11 -16.43
CA ASN A 94 -13.92 -13.89 -16.97
C ASN A 94 -13.16 -12.67 -16.47
N VAL A 95 -12.80 -12.61 -15.18
CA VAL A 95 -12.03 -11.48 -14.63
C VAL A 95 -10.68 -11.31 -15.33
N ARG A 96 -9.98 -12.41 -15.63
CA ARG A 96 -8.71 -12.37 -16.38
C ARG A 96 -8.89 -11.87 -17.81
N GLU A 97 -10.01 -12.18 -18.45
CA GLU A 97 -10.38 -11.62 -19.76
C GLU A 97 -10.62 -10.09 -19.63
N MET A 98 -11.39 -9.65 -18.64
CA MET A 98 -11.60 -8.21 -18.37
C MET A 98 -10.28 -7.46 -18.15
N MET A 99 -9.31 -8.08 -17.47
CA MET A 99 -7.97 -7.51 -17.26
C MET A 99 -7.22 -7.30 -18.57
N ASP A 100 -7.35 -8.19 -19.55
CA ASP A 100 -6.71 -8.01 -20.87
C ASP A 100 -7.33 -6.83 -21.63
N PHE A 101 -8.66 -6.67 -21.59
CA PHE A 101 -9.34 -5.49 -22.14
C PHE A 101 -8.95 -4.19 -21.44
N LEU A 102 -8.84 -4.22 -20.10
CA LEU A 102 -8.40 -3.06 -19.32
C LEU A 102 -7.01 -2.57 -19.71
N VAL A 103 -6.07 -3.50 -19.88
CA VAL A 103 -4.72 -3.16 -20.34
C VAL A 103 -4.77 -2.49 -21.71
N VAL A 104 -5.50 -3.07 -22.67
CA VAL A 104 -5.59 -2.53 -24.04
C VAL A 104 -6.21 -1.14 -24.04
N ALA A 105 -7.29 -0.94 -23.28
CA ALA A 105 -7.96 0.35 -23.17
C ALA A 105 -7.06 1.41 -22.52
N LEU A 106 -6.36 1.07 -21.43
CA LEU A 106 -5.42 1.99 -20.78
C LEU A 106 -4.22 2.32 -21.68
N GLN A 107 -3.67 1.35 -22.41
CA GLN A 107 -2.58 1.63 -23.36
C GLN A 107 -2.99 2.61 -24.47
N ARG A 108 -4.27 2.59 -24.85
CA ARG A 108 -4.84 3.49 -25.86
C ARG A 108 -5.10 4.90 -25.31
N ASP A 109 -5.72 5.00 -24.14
CA ASP A 109 -6.33 6.24 -23.65
C ASP A 109 -5.64 6.86 -22.42
N CYS A 110 -4.76 6.13 -21.73
CA CYS A 110 -4.05 6.63 -20.56
C CYS A 110 -2.65 7.14 -20.92
N LYS A 111 -2.40 8.44 -20.72
CA LYS A 111 -1.08 9.06 -21.00
C LYS A 111 0.06 8.44 -20.18
N MET A 112 -0.21 7.89 -19.00
CA MET A 112 0.80 7.22 -18.16
C MET A 112 1.26 5.88 -18.74
N MET A 113 0.51 5.29 -19.66
CA MET A 113 0.85 4.03 -20.35
C MET A 113 1.21 4.21 -21.83
N SER A 114 1.21 5.46 -22.32
CA SER A 114 1.58 5.77 -23.70
C SER A 114 3.10 5.70 -23.89
N ASN A 115 3.54 5.18 -25.03
CA ASN A 115 4.96 5.13 -25.43
C ASN A 115 5.52 6.50 -25.88
N ALA A 116 4.78 7.59 -25.68
CA ALA A 116 5.27 8.93 -25.99
C ALA A 116 6.55 9.21 -25.18
N GLU A 117 7.58 9.76 -25.84
CA GLU A 117 8.85 10.04 -25.18
C GLU A 117 8.63 10.86 -23.90
N PRO A 118 9.43 10.61 -22.83
CA PRO A 118 9.36 11.43 -21.63
C PRO A 118 9.58 12.87 -22.05
N LEU A 119 8.55 13.70 -21.91
CA LEU A 119 8.70 15.15 -22.08
C LEU A 119 9.85 15.56 -21.16
N THR A 120 10.92 16.12 -21.73
CA THR A 120 12.10 16.65 -21.02
C THR A 120 11.76 17.94 -20.24
N GLY A 121 10.54 18.04 -19.73
CA GLY A 121 10.03 19.17 -18.98
C GLY A 121 10.47 19.12 -17.53
N GLN A 122 10.44 20.28 -16.88
CA GLN A 122 10.65 20.37 -15.44
C GLN A 122 9.61 19.52 -14.69
N PRO A 123 9.94 19.04 -13.47
CA PRO A 123 8.97 18.34 -12.63
C PRO A 123 7.70 19.17 -12.49
N SER A 124 6.56 18.60 -12.89
CA SER A 124 5.27 19.29 -12.87
C SER A 124 4.45 18.81 -11.66
N HIS A 125 3.71 19.71 -11.02
CA HIS A 125 2.76 19.32 -9.98
C HIS A 125 1.68 18.40 -10.57
N ALA A 126 1.38 17.30 -9.88
CA ALA A 126 0.35 16.36 -10.30
C ALA A 126 -1.05 16.98 -10.19
N SER A 127 -1.78 17.03 -11.30
CA SER A 127 -3.21 17.34 -11.29
C SER A 127 -4.02 16.16 -10.73
N ARG A 128 -5.27 16.40 -10.37
CA ARG A 128 -6.19 15.31 -9.95
C ARG A 128 -6.32 14.21 -11.01
N ALA A 129 -6.39 14.59 -12.28
CA ALA A 129 -6.45 13.63 -13.39
C ALA A 129 -5.17 12.77 -13.49
N ASP A 130 -3.99 13.36 -13.27
CA ASP A 130 -2.73 12.60 -13.21
C ASP A 130 -2.76 11.56 -12.08
N ILE A 131 -3.30 11.93 -10.92
CA ILE A 131 -3.42 11.02 -9.76
C ILE A 131 -4.40 9.88 -10.05
N GLU A 132 -5.56 10.16 -10.63
CA GLU A 132 -6.55 9.13 -10.96
C GLU A 132 -6.04 8.15 -12.04
N GLU A 133 -5.29 8.65 -13.03
CA GLU A 133 -4.64 7.79 -14.02
C GLU A 133 -3.55 6.90 -13.39
N LEU A 134 -2.69 7.46 -12.53
CA LEU A 134 -1.69 6.66 -11.82
C LEU A 134 -2.33 5.62 -10.90
N GLN A 135 -3.44 5.95 -10.24
CA GLN A 135 -4.24 4.99 -9.45
C GLN A 135 -4.78 3.87 -10.34
N ALA A 136 -5.28 4.18 -11.54
CA ALA A 136 -5.78 3.19 -12.50
C ALA A 136 -4.66 2.22 -12.95
N VAL A 137 -3.48 2.76 -13.27
CA VAL A 137 -2.31 1.95 -13.67
C VAL A 137 -1.81 1.11 -12.49
N LEU A 138 -1.78 1.65 -11.26
CA LEU A 138 -1.39 0.89 -10.08
C LEU A 138 -2.37 -0.26 -9.79
N LEU A 139 -3.70 -0.03 -9.84
CA LEU A 139 -4.70 -1.10 -9.70
C LEU A 139 -4.53 -2.18 -10.76
N THR A 140 -4.24 -1.78 -12.00
CA THR A 140 -3.99 -2.71 -13.11
C THR A 140 -2.74 -3.56 -12.85
N CYS A 141 -1.64 -2.96 -12.38
CA CYS A 141 -0.45 -3.71 -11.97
C CYS A 141 -0.75 -4.69 -10.83
N ILE A 142 -1.55 -4.28 -9.83
CA ILE A 142 -1.98 -5.14 -8.71
C ILE A 142 -2.81 -6.33 -9.22
N LEU A 143 -3.79 -6.10 -10.10
CA LEU A 143 -4.59 -7.15 -10.73
C LEU A 143 -3.70 -8.15 -11.47
N LEU A 144 -2.87 -7.65 -12.38
CA LEU A 144 -2.01 -8.49 -13.19
C LEU A 144 -1.04 -9.30 -12.34
N LEU A 145 -0.50 -8.71 -11.26
CA LEU A 145 0.50 -9.36 -10.41
C LEU A 145 -0.12 -10.42 -9.49
N TRP A 146 -1.30 -10.17 -8.92
CA TRP A 146 -1.86 -10.97 -7.83
C TRP A 146 -3.11 -11.80 -8.20
N ASN A 147 -3.71 -11.56 -9.38
CA ASN A 147 -4.84 -12.32 -9.94
C ASN A 147 -4.51 -12.95 -11.31
N GLY A 148 -3.42 -12.50 -11.95
CA GLY A 148 -3.08 -12.90 -13.31
C GLY A 148 -2.44 -14.28 -13.43
N ASN A 149 -2.48 -14.81 -14.65
CA ASN A 149 -1.63 -15.93 -15.07
C ASN A 149 -0.16 -15.47 -15.27
N PRO A 150 0.80 -16.38 -15.54
CA PRO A 150 2.21 -16.00 -15.73
C PRO A 150 2.45 -14.93 -16.80
N GLN A 151 1.73 -14.98 -17.92
CA GLN A 151 1.86 -13.98 -18.99
C GLN A 151 1.37 -12.59 -18.55
N GLN A 152 0.25 -12.53 -17.84
CA GLN A 152 -0.31 -11.29 -17.30
C GLN A 152 0.60 -10.70 -16.21
N ARG A 153 1.18 -11.54 -15.33
CA ARG A 153 2.20 -11.08 -14.36
C ARG A 153 3.45 -10.52 -15.03
N GLU A 154 3.92 -11.16 -16.10
CA GLU A 154 5.03 -10.62 -16.90
C GLU A 154 4.67 -9.26 -17.49
N ARG A 155 3.44 -9.09 -17.97
CA ARG A 155 2.96 -7.79 -18.44
C ARG A 155 2.97 -6.72 -17.34
N ALA A 156 2.61 -7.05 -16.10
CA ALA A 156 2.72 -6.12 -14.96
C ALA A 156 4.15 -5.59 -14.79
N ARG A 157 5.16 -6.47 -14.89
CA ARG A 157 6.58 -6.10 -14.80
C ARG A 157 7.04 -5.20 -15.95
N GLN A 158 6.40 -5.29 -17.11
CA GLN A 158 6.69 -4.43 -18.27
C GLN A 158 6.01 -3.05 -18.17
N ILE A 159 4.82 -2.99 -17.58
CA ILE A 159 4.06 -1.73 -17.39
C ILE A 159 4.65 -0.89 -16.24
N TYR A 160 5.04 -1.54 -15.16
CA TYR A 160 5.43 -0.89 -13.92
C TYR A 160 6.57 0.16 -14.05
N PRO A 161 7.62 -0.02 -14.87
CA PRO A 161 8.62 1.02 -15.09
C PRO A 161 8.05 2.35 -15.59
N SER A 162 7.01 2.34 -16.42
CA SER A 162 6.33 3.57 -16.88
C SER A 162 5.60 4.27 -15.73
N LEU A 163 4.92 3.50 -14.87
CA LEU A 163 4.27 4.02 -13.66
C LEU A 163 5.31 4.71 -12.75
N ALA A 164 6.44 4.04 -12.52
CA ALA A 164 7.52 4.55 -11.69
C ALA A 164 8.15 5.84 -12.28
N ALA A 165 8.39 5.87 -13.59
CA ALA A 165 8.93 7.05 -14.27
C ALA A 165 7.96 8.25 -14.17
N ASN A 166 6.65 8.03 -14.31
CA ASN A 166 5.67 9.10 -14.18
C ASN A 166 5.51 9.60 -12.74
N ALA A 167 5.59 8.72 -11.73
CA ALA A 167 5.63 9.14 -10.33
C ALA A 167 6.83 10.06 -10.04
N ARG A 168 8.00 9.78 -10.64
CA ARG A 168 9.19 10.65 -10.58
C ARG A 168 8.98 11.97 -11.30
N ARG A 169 8.47 11.94 -12.53
CA ARG A 169 8.18 13.14 -13.32
C ARG A 169 7.22 14.10 -12.61
N LEU A 170 6.25 13.54 -11.88
CA LEU A 170 5.27 14.28 -11.09
C LEU A 170 5.74 14.64 -9.67
N ASN A 171 6.99 14.29 -9.34
CA ASN A 171 7.64 14.63 -8.09
C ASN A 171 6.86 14.16 -6.83
N LEU A 172 6.30 12.95 -6.89
CA LEU A 172 5.46 12.43 -5.82
C LEU A 172 6.24 11.97 -4.57
N PHE A 173 7.57 12.08 -4.56
CA PHE A 173 8.47 11.68 -3.46
C PHE A 173 8.55 12.70 -2.33
N GLN A 174 7.89 13.85 -2.50
CA GLN A 174 7.90 14.94 -1.54
C GLN A 174 6.55 15.65 -1.50
N SER A 175 6.22 16.25 -0.37
CA SER A 175 5.01 17.06 -0.21
C SER A 175 5.03 18.28 -1.12
N SER A 176 3.85 18.68 -1.63
CA SER A 176 3.74 19.91 -2.42
C SER A 176 4.11 21.13 -1.59
N ARG A 177 4.90 22.02 -2.20
CA ARG A 177 5.28 23.34 -1.64
C ARG A 177 4.61 24.51 -2.37
N ASP A 178 3.77 24.22 -3.37
CA ASP A 178 2.98 25.24 -4.05
C ASP A 178 1.91 25.77 -3.09
N PRO A 179 1.84 27.08 -2.81
CA PRO A 179 0.83 27.66 -1.93
C PRO A 179 -0.61 27.25 -2.24
N ALA A 180 -0.95 26.96 -3.50
CA ALA A 180 -2.29 26.53 -3.90
C ALA A 180 -2.64 25.10 -3.48
N SER A 181 -1.64 24.24 -3.24
CA SER A 181 -1.82 22.81 -2.92
C SER A 181 -1.04 22.36 -1.67
N LEU A 182 -0.47 23.32 -0.93
CA LEU A 182 0.31 23.08 0.27
C LEU A 182 -0.61 22.66 1.41
N SER A 183 -0.33 21.48 1.97
CA SER A 183 -0.95 21.03 3.21
C SER A 183 0.05 21.20 4.36
N PRO A 184 -0.24 22.04 5.37
CA PRO A 184 0.69 22.30 6.48
C PRO A 184 1.08 21.03 7.25
N LEU A 185 0.14 20.11 7.48
CA LEU A 185 0.37 18.88 8.25
C LEU A 185 1.29 17.87 7.55
N HIS A 186 1.64 18.11 6.28
CA HIS A 186 2.55 17.27 5.51
C HIS A 186 3.92 17.92 5.28
N GLN A 187 4.12 19.17 5.74
CA GLN A 187 5.40 19.86 5.60
C GLN A 187 6.37 19.43 6.68
N ILE A 188 7.65 19.40 6.33
CA ILE A 188 8.74 18.92 7.19
C ILE A 188 8.94 19.79 8.45
N ASP A 189 8.60 21.07 8.34
CA ASP A 189 8.71 22.12 9.37
C ASP A 189 7.42 22.34 10.16
N PHE A 190 6.44 21.44 10.03
CA PHE A 190 5.22 21.47 10.83
C PHE A 190 5.53 21.36 12.33
N ASP A 191 5.00 22.30 13.11
CA ASP A 191 5.02 22.29 14.58
C ASP A 191 3.59 22.48 15.13
N ARG A 192 3.11 21.47 15.86
CA ARG A 192 1.77 21.48 16.47
C ARG A 192 1.57 22.65 17.44
N ASN A 193 2.63 23.09 18.13
CA ASN A 193 2.51 24.10 19.19
C ASN A 193 2.30 25.52 18.64
N THR A 194 2.69 25.75 17.39
CA THR A 194 2.63 27.06 16.73
C THR A 194 1.62 27.08 15.58
N PHE A 195 1.00 25.93 15.27
CA PHE A 195 0.04 25.80 14.19
C PHE A 195 -1.31 26.42 14.51
N ASP A 196 -1.79 27.29 13.61
CA ASP A 196 -3.15 27.84 13.65
C ASP A 196 -4.10 26.97 12.83
N LEU A 197 -5.12 26.41 13.50
CA LEU A 197 -6.13 25.56 12.89
C LEU A 197 -6.88 26.26 11.74
N GLN A 198 -6.98 27.59 11.74
CA GLN A 198 -7.63 28.34 10.66
C GLN A 198 -6.88 28.21 9.32
N GLN A 199 -5.59 27.82 9.35
CA GLN A 199 -4.79 27.57 8.16
C GLN A 199 -5.02 26.18 7.56
N TRP A 200 -5.74 25.31 8.27
CA TRP A 200 -6.01 23.96 7.81
C TRP A 200 -7.19 23.93 6.85
N ASN A 201 -6.97 23.40 5.65
CA ASN A 201 -8.01 23.11 4.68
C ASN A 201 -8.07 21.59 4.45
N TRP A 202 -9.25 21.01 4.67
CA TRP A 202 -9.45 19.57 4.60
C TRP A 202 -9.28 19.03 3.17
N ASP A 203 -9.80 19.70 2.15
CA ASP A 203 -9.68 19.26 0.76
C ASP A 203 -8.21 19.22 0.31
N THR A 204 -7.43 20.27 0.59
CA THR A 204 -5.98 20.31 0.31
C THR A 204 -5.22 19.25 1.09
N TRP A 205 -5.63 18.96 2.33
CA TRP A 205 -5.04 17.90 3.14
C TRP A 205 -5.32 16.51 2.55
N VAL A 206 -6.58 16.22 2.19
CA VAL A 206 -6.98 14.95 1.56
C VAL A 206 -6.24 14.77 0.23
N ASP A 207 -6.12 15.82 -0.57
CA ASP A 207 -5.41 15.76 -1.85
C ASP A 207 -3.92 15.44 -1.67
N GLN A 208 -3.26 16.01 -0.65
CA GLN A 208 -1.87 15.67 -0.35
C GLN A 208 -1.72 14.25 0.20
N GLU A 209 -2.59 13.83 1.12
CA GLU A 209 -2.52 12.47 1.67
C GLU A 209 -2.85 11.41 0.62
N ARG A 210 -3.72 11.73 -0.35
CA ARG A 210 -3.98 10.89 -1.54
C ARG A 210 -2.71 10.68 -2.37
N ARG A 211 -1.93 11.75 -2.60
CA ARG A 211 -0.63 11.66 -3.28
C ARG A 211 0.36 10.79 -2.50
N ASN A 212 0.43 10.99 -1.18
CA ASN A 212 1.32 10.21 -0.31
C ASN A 212 0.97 8.72 -0.36
N ARG A 213 -0.29 8.36 -0.11
CA ARG A 213 -0.76 6.97 -0.10
C ARG A 213 -0.63 6.29 -1.46
N LEU A 214 -0.86 7.02 -2.57
CA LEU A 214 -0.55 6.53 -3.91
C LEU A 214 0.95 6.24 -4.07
N MET A 215 1.82 7.18 -3.69
CA MET A 215 3.27 6.99 -3.80
C MET A 215 3.77 5.83 -2.95
N PHE A 216 3.24 5.64 -1.73
CA PHE A 216 3.54 4.47 -0.91
C PHE A 216 3.00 3.18 -1.53
N GLY A 217 1.84 3.19 -2.18
CA GLY A 217 1.33 2.06 -2.96
C GLY A 217 2.27 1.68 -4.11
N VAL A 218 2.79 2.68 -4.83
CA VAL A 218 3.82 2.50 -5.88
C VAL A 218 5.11 1.93 -5.27
N PHE A 219 5.60 2.50 -4.17
CA PHE A 219 6.77 1.99 -3.46
C PHE A 219 6.62 0.53 -3.01
N LEU A 220 5.50 0.18 -2.40
CA LEU A 220 5.23 -1.18 -1.95
C LEU A 220 5.17 -2.17 -3.12
N MET A 221 4.67 -1.73 -4.28
CA MET A 221 4.74 -2.51 -5.51
C MET A 221 6.19 -2.71 -5.99
N ASP A 222 7.06 -1.69 -5.91
CA ASP A 222 8.50 -1.83 -6.23
C ASP A 222 9.16 -2.91 -5.37
N VAL A 223 8.93 -2.85 -4.06
CA VAL A 223 9.47 -3.81 -3.09
C VAL A 223 8.91 -5.20 -3.37
N ALA A 224 7.62 -5.31 -3.69
CA ALA A 224 7.02 -6.60 -4.04
C ALA A 224 7.62 -7.18 -5.34
N MET A 225 7.79 -6.36 -6.38
CA MET A 225 8.44 -6.78 -7.63
C MET A 225 9.86 -7.30 -7.37
N GLY A 226 10.63 -6.60 -6.53
CA GLY A 226 11.97 -7.02 -6.14
C GLY A 226 12.00 -8.29 -5.29
N LEU A 227 11.10 -8.40 -4.31
CA LEU A 227 11.03 -9.52 -3.37
C LEU A 227 10.58 -10.81 -4.07
N TYR A 228 9.40 -10.76 -4.70
CA TYR A 228 8.72 -11.92 -5.24
C TYR A 228 9.18 -12.29 -6.65
N PHE A 229 9.75 -11.37 -7.44
CA PHE A 229 10.03 -11.62 -8.86
C PHE A 229 11.47 -11.33 -9.27
N ASN A 230 12.35 -10.99 -8.32
CA ASN A 230 13.74 -10.57 -8.57
C ASN A 230 13.85 -9.39 -9.56
N SER A 231 12.80 -8.58 -9.75
CA SER A 231 12.86 -7.39 -10.61
C SER A 231 13.84 -6.36 -10.04
N GLN A 232 14.50 -5.58 -10.88
CA GLN A 232 15.39 -4.51 -10.42
C GLN A 232 14.58 -3.44 -9.66
N PRO A 233 15.01 -3.00 -8.46
CA PRO A 233 14.37 -1.87 -7.78
C PRO A 233 14.45 -0.62 -8.64
N LEU A 234 13.38 0.16 -8.70
CA LEU A 234 13.35 1.44 -9.43
C LEU A 234 13.48 2.65 -8.50
N PHE A 235 13.46 2.42 -7.18
CA PHE A 235 13.55 3.45 -6.16
C PHE A 235 14.62 3.16 -5.11
N ASP A 236 15.23 4.22 -4.60
CA ASP A 236 16.00 4.16 -3.34
C ASP A 236 15.07 4.61 -2.21
N VAL A 237 14.90 3.78 -1.18
CA VAL A 237 14.07 4.10 -0.01
C VAL A 237 14.43 5.43 0.66
N MET A 238 15.67 5.90 0.52
CA MET A 238 16.13 7.15 1.13
C MET A 238 15.74 8.41 0.33
N GLU A 239 15.15 8.26 -0.85
CA GLU A 239 14.63 9.38 -1.66
C GLU A 239 13.20 9.78 -1.29
N PHE A 240 12.53 9.01 -0.42
CA PHE A 240 11.17 9.25 0.02
C PHE A 240 11.12 10.26 1.19
N HIS A 241 10.97 11.53 0.85
CA HIS A 241 10.82 12.64 1.78
C HIS A 241 9.35 12.93 2.08
N LEU A 242 8.59 11.87 2.33
CA LEU A 242 7.17 11.92 2.67
C LEU A 242 6.94 11.52 4.12
N PRO A 243 6.01 12.17 4.85
CA PRO A 243 5.49 11.60 6.08
C PRO A 243 4.84 10.24 5.77
N LEU A 244 5.00 9.27 6.66
CA LEU A 244 4.27 8.00 6.57
C LEU A 244 2.74 8.24 6.56
N PRO A 245 1.95 7.31 6.01
CA PRO A 245 0.50 7.48 5.91
C PRO A 245 -0.16 7.81 7.25
N CYS A 246 -1.10 8.75 7.26
CA CYS A 246 -1.86 9.14 8.45
C CYS A 246 -2.74 7.99 8.96
N ASP A 247 -3.31 8.14 10.16
CA ASP A 247 -4.20 7.13 10.75
C ASP A 247 -5.45 6.92 9.88
N ASP A 248 -5.87 5.66 9.74
CA ASP A 248 -7.02 5.31 8.90
C ASP A 248 -8.30 6.00 9.34
N THR A 249 -8.51 6.24 10.65
CA THR A 249 -9.65 7.02 11.14
C THR A 249 -9.71 8.45 10.57
N ALA A 250 -8.55 9.09 10.36
CA ALA A 250 -8.48 10.41 9.76
C ALA A 250 -8.64 10.37 8.23
N TRP A 251 -8.11 9.31 7.60
CA TRP A 251 -8.23 9.05 6.17
C TRP A 251 -9.63 8.60 5.75
N ASP A 252 -10.38 7.94 6.61
CA ASP A 252 -11.71 7.42 6.31
C ASP A 252 -12.82 8.43 6.66
N ALA A 253 -12.46 9.58 7.24
CA ALA A 253 -13.43 10.58 7.70
C ALA A 253 -14.26 11.16 6.55
N ASP A 254 -15.58 11.24 6.74
CA ASP A 254 -16.53 11.79 5.76
C ASP A 254 -16.60 13.33 5.76
N ASN A 255 -16.01 13.98 6.77
CA ASN A 255 -16.05 15.43 6.91
C ASN A 255 -14.81 15.97 7.62
N ALA A 256 -14.56 17.27 7.44
CA ALA A 256 -13.43 17.98 8.02
C ALA A 256 -13.38 17.93 9.55
N GLY A 257 -14.53 17.99 10.24
CA GLY A 257 -14.58 18.00 11.71
C GLY A 257 -14.14 16.66 12.32
N ASP A 258 -14.58 15.56 11.72
CA ASP A 258 -14.18 14.22 12.11
C ASP A 258 -12.70 13.96 11.83
N CYS A 259 -12.22 14.39 10.66
CA CYS A 259 -10.81 14.32 10.30
C CYS A 259 -9.94 15.12 11.27
N ALA A 260 -10.30 16.37 11.57
CA ALA A 260 -9.59 17.21 12.54
C ALA A 260 -9.54 16.59 13.93
N SER A 261 -10.65 15.99 14.38
CA SER A 261 -10.70 15.31 15.66
C SER A 261 -9.78 14.10 15.69
N ALA A 262 -9.81 13.25 14.66
CA ALA A 262 -8.94 12.07 14.55
C ALA A 262 -7.44 12.42 14.47
N LEU A 263 -7.09 13.57 13.88
CA LEU A 263 -5.73 14.13 13.80
C LEU A 263 -5.29 14.86 15.08
N GLY A 264 -6.15 14.94 16.10
CA GLY A 264 -5.84 15.62 17.36
C GLY A 264 -5.78 17.15 17.27
N LEU A 265 -6.33 17.73 16.21
CA LEU A 265 -6.42 19.19 16.02
C LEU A 265 -7.46 19.82 16.94
N ASN A 266 -8.48 19.07 17.35
CA ASN A 266 -9.51 19.50 18.30
C ASN A 266 -9.17 19.14 19.77
N GLY A 267 -7.92 18.79 20.04
CA GLY A 267 -7.43 18.43 21.37
C GLY A 267 -7.46 16.92 21.65
N ASP A 268 -6.71 16.52 22.69
CA ASP A 268 -6.38 15.11 22.95
C ASP A 268 -7.61 14.27 23.36
N VAL A 269 -8.61 14.88 24.01
CA VAL A 269 -9.86 14.17 24.38
C VAL A 269 -10.65 13.78 23.13
N ALA A 270 -10.87 14.73 22.21
CA ALA A 270 -11.55 14.46 20.95
C ALA A 270 -10.78 13.44 20.10
N ALA A 271 -9.45 13.48 20.13
CA ALA A 271 -8.59 12.51 19.45
C ALA A 271 -8.76 11.10 20.01
N ARG A 272 -8.76 10.94 21.33
CA ARG A 272 -8.96 9.65 21.99
C ARG A 272 -10.34 9.07 21.74
N ASP A 273 -11.37 9.90 21.75
CA ASP A 273 -12.74 9.45 21.52
C ASP A 273 -12.95 9.05 20.05
N LYS A 274 -12.39 9.84 19.11
CA LYS A 274 -12.56 9.58 17.67
C LYS A 274 -11.63 8.49 17.15
N ASN A 275 -10.37 8.48 17.59
CA ASN A 275 -9.29 7.65 17.07
C ASN A 275 -8.57 6.87 18.20
N PRO A 276 -9.29 5.98 18.92
CA PRO A 276 -8.76 5.32 20.12
C PRO A 276 -7.58 4.38 19.84
N TYR A 277 -7.48 3.85 18.61
CA TYR A 277 -6.48 2.86 18.22
C TYR A 277 -5.36 3.43 17.33
N GLY A 278 -5.44 4.69 16.95
CA GLY A 278 -4.43 5.35 16.13
C GLY A 278 -3.31 5.96 16.95
N THR A 279 -2.40 6.64 16.25
CA THR A 279 -1.39 7.50 16.86
C THR A 279 -1.99 8.77 17.47
N GLN A 280 -3.15 9.22 16.97
CA GLN A 280 -3.81 10.48 17.37
C GLN A 280 -2.95 11.72 17.06
N ARG A 281 -1.97 11.57 16.17
CA ARG A 281 -1.02 12.61 15.79
C ARG A 281 -1.49 13.30 14.51
N PRO A 282 -1.28 14.62 14.37
CA PRO A 282 -1.60 15.32 13.13
C PRO A 282 -0.69 14.91 11.97
N LYS A 283 0.48 14.35 12.28
CA LYS A 283 1.53 13.98 11.32
C LYS A 283 2.34 12.79 11.83
N GLN A 284 2.64 11.87 10.91
CA GLN A 284 3.53 10.73 11.13
C GLN A 284 4.98 11.07 10.73
N PRO A 285 5.99 10.33 11.21
CA PRO A 285 7.39 10.51 10.83
C PRO A 285 7.62 10.46 9.32
N GLU A 286 8.58 11.24 8.82
CA GLU A 286 9.11 11.10 7.47
C GLU A 286 9.76 9.73 7.28
N MET A 287 9.50 9.08 6.14
CA MET A 287 10.00 7.72 5.88
C MET A 287 11.54 7.66 5.94
N ASP A 288 12.25 8.55 5.25
CA ASP A 288 13.71 8.53 5.24
C ASP A 288 14.30 8.81 6.63
N TRP A 289 13.68 9.68 7.42
CA TRP A 289 14.11 9.98 8.79
C TRP A 289 13.84 8.82 9.75
N ALA A 290 12.67 8.19 9.65
CA ALA A 290 12.32 7.01 10.43
C ALA A 290 13.27 5.83 10.13
N LEU A 291 13.60 5.58 8.86
CA LEU A 291 14.58 4.56 8.48
C LEU A 291 15.99 4.89 9.00
N LYS A 292 16.44 6.16 8.92
CA LYS A 292 17.70 6.59 9.53
C LYS A 292 17.72 6.36 11.05
N ALA A 293 16.63 6.66 11.75
CA ALA A 293 16.51 6.42 13.19
C ALA A 293 16.55 4.92 13.53
N LEU A 294 15.92 4.06 12.72
CA LEU A 294 15.95 2.61 12.91
C LEU A 294 17.36 2.03 12.67
N LEU A 295 18.08 2.50 11.66
CA LEU A 295 19.44 2.03 11.33
C LEU A 295 20.51 2.56 12.30
N HIS A 296 20.34 3.79 12.80
CA HIS A 296 21.34 4.43 13.65
C HIS A 296 21.29 3.88 15.09
N PRO A 297 22.41 3.52 15.74
CA PRO A 297 22.39 2.88 17.06
C PRO A 297 21.77 3.75 18.16
N SER A 298 21.99 5.06 18.15
CA SER A 298 21.65 5.96 19.27
C SER A 298 20.20 6.42 19.36
N TYR A 299 19.33 6.09 18.40
CA TYR A 299 17.96 6.60 18.36
C TYR A 299 16.93 5.50 18.23
N GLN A 300 15.71 5.74 18.69
CA GLN A 300 14.57 4.86 18.48
C GLN A 300 13.30 5.69 18.23
N ILE A 301 12.36 5.10 17.50
CA ILE A 301 11.02 5.66 17.32
C ILE A 301 10.25 5.41 18.61
N GLN A 302 9.63 6.46 19.16
CA GLN A 302 8.78 6.33 20.34
C GLN A 302 7.54 5.47 20.01
N PRO A 303 7.13 4.54 20.90
CA PRO A 303 5.82 3.90 20.81
C PRO A 303 4.69 4.93 20.64
N GLY A 304 3.68 4.60 19.84
CA GLY A 304 2.55 5.45 19.52
C GLY A 304 2.83 6.51 18.44
N SER A 305 4.06 6.60 17.93
CA SER A 305 4.41 7.57 16.89
C SER A 305 4.18 7.10 15.46
N THR A 306 3.95 5.80 15.26
CA THR A 306 3.65 5.24 13.92
C THR A 306 2.44 4.32 13.96
N ASN A 307 1.54 4.41 12.98
CA ASN A 307 0.44 3.46 12.84
C ASN A 307 0.87 2.17 12.12
N LEU A 308 -0.04 1.19 12.04
CA LEU A 308 0.25 -0.10 11.41
C LEU A 308 0.60 0.02 9.92
N TYR A 309 -0.01 0.95 9.17
CA TYR A 309 0.30 1.13 7.76
C TYR A 309 1.70 1.75 7.56
N GLY A 310 2.06 2.76 8.35
CA GLY A 310 3.41 3.31 8.40
C GLY A 310 4.46 2.28 8.79
N LYS A 311 4.18 1.43 9.79
CA LYS A 311 5.06 0.30 10.14
C LYS A 311 5.20 -0.69 8.98
N PHE A 312 4.13 -0.99 8.27
CA PHE A 312 4.18 -1.86 7.08
C PHE A 312 5.08 -1.27 5.99
N VAL A 313 5.00 0.04 5.73
CA VAL A 313 5.93 0.73 4.82
C VAL A 313 7.37 0.64 5.31
N LEU A 314 7.62 0.86 6.61
CA LEU A 314 8.97 0.82 7.18
C LEU A 314 9.62 -0.57 7.08
N ILE A 315 8.89 -1.65 7.37
CA ILE A 315 9.47 -3.00 7.25
C ILE A 315 9.76 -3.38 5.79
N HIS A 316 8.96 -2.90 4.84
CA HIS A 316 9.25 -3.03 3.42
C HIS A 316 10.44 -2.16 2.98
N GLY A 317 10.63 -1.00 3.60
CA GLY A 317 11.86 -0.20 3.50
C GLY A 317 13.10 -0.96 3.96
N ILE A 318 13.01 -1.64 5.12
CA ILE A 318 14.09 -2.50 5.61
C ILE A 318 14.34 -3.68 4.66
N LEU A 319 13.29 -4.33 4.11
CA LEU A 319 13.43 -5.39 3.10
C LEU A 319 14.18 -4.92 1.85
N ALA A 320 13.86 -3.73 1.35
CA ALA A 320 14.57 -3.14 0.21
C ALA A 320 16.05 -2.89 0.54
N LEU A 321 16.36 -2.41 1.75
CA LEU A 321 17.74 -2.22 2.21
C LEU A 321 18.49 -3.54 2.39
N ILE A 322 17.85 -4.59 2.91
CA ILE A 322 18.42 -5.94 2.99
C ILE A 322 18.81 -6.40 1.58
N ARG A 323 17.90 -6.26 0.62
CA ARG A 323 18.16 -6.64 -0.77
C ARG A 323 19.30 -5.83 -1.38
N ARG A 324 19.34 -4.52 -1.15
CA ARG A 324 20.44 -3.64 -1.59
C ARG A 324 21.77 -4.11 -1.01
N ALA A 325 21.82 -4.39 0.30
CA ALA A 325 23.00 -4.90 0.96
C ALA A 325 23.47 -6.26 0.41
N GLN A 326 22.54 -7.13 0.00
CA GLN A 326 22.87 -8.43 -0.60
C GLN A 326 23.35 -8.35 -2.04
N ILE A 327 22.86 -7.37 -2.82
CA ILE A 327 23.26 -7.17 -4.23
C ILE A 327 24.55 -6.37 -4.32
N ASP A 328 24.63 -5.26 -3.61
CA ASP A 328 25.74 -4.29 -3.71
C ASP A 328 26.91 -4.64 -2.78
N GLY A 329 26.69 -5.53 -1.80
CA GLY A 329 27.67 -5.91 -0.79
C GLY A 329 28.25 -4.68 -0.11
N ASN A 330 29.58 -4.52 -0.20
CA ASN A 330 30.29 -3.39 0.37
C ASN A 330 29.87 -2.01 -0.16
N ALA A 331 29.26 -1.91 -1.34
CA ALA A 331 28.83 -0.61 -1.87
C ALA A 331 27.54 -0.08 -1.22
N ALA A 332 26.79 -0.91 -0.48
CA ALA A 332 25.51 -0.51 0.12
C ALA A 332 25.67 0.57 1.21
N GLN A 333 26.72 0.50 2.04
CA GLN A 333 27.12 1.51 3.03
C GLN A 333 25.96 2.00 3.93
N LEU A 334 25.09 1.10 4.41
CA LEU A 334 23.85 1.45 5.13
C LEU A 334 24.10 2.14 6.47
N SER A 335 25.27 1.91 7.09
CA SER A 335 25.67 2.57 8.33
C SER A 335 25.97 4.07 8.16
N LYS A 336 26.07 4.57 6.91
CA LYS A 336 26.52 5.93 6.59
C LYS A 336 25.42 6.90 6.17
N PHE A 337 24.15 6.56 6.35
CA PHE A 337 23.03 7.46 6.03
C PHE A 337 22.91 8.69 6.93
N GLY A 338 23.77 8.81 7.94
CA GLY A 338 23.77 9.93 8.88
C GLY A 338 22.68 9.79 9.93
N THR A 339 22.42 10.89 10.62
CA THR A 339 21.43 10.98 11.69
C THR A 339 20.28 11.88 11.24
N PRO A 340 19.02 11.50 11.48
CA PRO A 340 17.90 12.39 11.19
C PRO A 340 17.94 13.61 12.14
N PRO A 341 17.36 14.75 11.76
CA PRO A 341 17.18 15.88 12.67
C PRO A 341 16.39 15.48 13.93
N PRO A 342 16.65 16.12 15.09
CA PRO A 342 15.82 15.94 16.27
C PRO A 342 14.34 16.16 15.97
N ASN A 343 13.49 15.26 16.44
CA ASN A 343 12.04 15.33 16.24
C ASN A 343 11.30 14.78 17.46
N ASP A 344 10.04 15.17 17.64
CA ASP A 344 9.24 14.88 18.84
C ASP A 344 8.88 13.39 18.97
N TRP A 345 8.88 12.63 17.87
CA TRP A 345 8.66 11.19 17.82
C TRP A 345 9.93 10.35 18.06
N MET A 346 11.10 10.97 18.19
CA MET A 346 12.38 10.29 18.37
C MET A 346 12.83 10.35 19.84
N THR A 347 13.44 9.27 20.35
CA THR A 347 14.13 9.26 21.66
C THR A 347 15.53 8.67 21.54
N PRO A 348 16.45 9.01 22.46
CA PRO A 348 17.69 8.26 22.61
C PRO A 348 17.39 6.78 22.85
N ALA A 349 18.07 5.90 22.11
CA ALA A 349 18.03 4.48 22.39
C ALA A 349 18.80 4.21 23.69
N GLY A 350 18.26 3.33 24.54
CA GLY A 350 19.00 2.80 25.69
C GLY A 350 20.26 2.05 25.23
N HIS A 351 21.26 1.92 26.11
CA HIS A 351 22.51 1.19 25.85
C HIS A 351 22.24 -0.33 25.66
N ASN A 352 21.74 -0.72 24.50
CA ASN A 352 21.67 -2.12 24.11
C ASN A 352 22.90 -2.46 23.28
N SER A 353 23.99 -2.78 23.98
CA SER A 353 25.17 -3.43 23.41
C SER A 353 24.85 -4.90 23.11
N GLY A 354 23.98 -5.13 22.12
CA GLY A 354 23.82 -6.45 21.54
C GLY A 354 25.16 -6.87 20.92
N ARG A 355 25.93 -7.69 21.63
CA ARG A 355 27.11 -8.36 21.04
C ARG A 355 26.61 -9.17 19.85
N GLY A 356 27.02 -8.77 18.65
CA GLY A 356 26.77 -9.55 17.44
C GLY A 356 27.50 -10.87 17.54
N THR A 357 26.77 -11.98 17.63
CA THR A 357 27.33 -13.30 17.37
C THR A 357 27.84 -13.32 15.92
N PRO A 358 29.01 -13.91 15.63
CA PRO A 358 29.47 -14.08 14.25
C PRO A 358 28.36 -14.73 13.42
N VAL A 359 27.95 -14.08 12.33
CA VAL A 359 26.90 -14.62 11.46
C VAL A 359 27.58 -15.46 10.40
N GLU A 360 27.55 -16.79 10.56
CA GLU A 360 27.98 -17.73 9.52
C GLU A 360 26.90 -17.84 8.42
N GLY A 361 27.31 -18.07 7.17
CA GLY A 361 26.39 -18.30 6.05
C GLY A 361 26.19 -17.11 5.13
N ALA A 362 24.97 -16.97 4.56
CA ALA A 362 24.69 -16.05 3.46
C ALA A 362 24.88 -14.56 3.80
N ALA A 363 24.73 -14.22 5.08
CA ALA A 363 24.99 -12.89 5.62
C ALA A 363 26.46 -12.45 5.50
N ALA A 364 27.41 -13.36 5.26
CA ALA A 364 28.82 -13.03 5.08
C ALA A 364 29.12 -12.19 3.83
N ASN A 365 28.21 -12.14 2.85
CA ASN A 365 28.35 -11.32 1.65
C ASN A 365 27.93 -9.86 1.86
N VAL A 366 27.32 -9.54 3.01
CA VAL A 366 26.94 -8.18 3.40
C VAL A 366 28.07 -7.57 4.21
N ASP A 367 28.35 -6.28 4.02
CA ASP A 367 29.36 -5.62 4.83
C ASP A 367 28.99 -5.63 6.32
N PRO A 368 29.93 -5.86 7.25
CA PRO A 368 29.60 -6.05 8.66
C PRO A 368 28.87 -4.88 9.32
N GLN A 369 29.12 -3.64 8.88
CA GLN A 369 28.48 -2.46 9.45
C GLN A 369 27.03 -2.32 9.00
N SER A 370 26.75 -2.56 7.73
CA SER A 370 25.37 -2.62 7.20
C SER A 370 24.60 -3.79 7.81
N LEU A 371 25.23 -4.95 7.97
CA LEU A 371 24.60 -6.09 8.64
C LEU A 371 24.21 -5.73 10.08
N GLN A 372 25.11 -5.07 10.82
CA GLN A 372 24.81 -4.60 12.17
C GLN A 372 23.67 -3.57 12.17
N ALA A 373 23.68 -2.60 11.25
CA ALA A 373 22.63 -1.59 11.14
C ALA A 373 21.25 -2.24 10.85
N LEU A 374 21.19 -3.24 9.96
CA LEU A 374 19.97 -3.97 9.64
C LEU A 374 19.44 -4.78 10.82
N VAL A 375 20.32 -5.46 11.57
CA VAL A 375 19.94 -6.19 12.79
C VAL A 375 19.40 -5.22 13.86
N ILE A 376 20.03 -4.06 14.03
CA ILE A 376 19.55 -3.01 14.94
C ILE A 376 18.17 -2.52 14.49
N ALA A 377 17.98 -2.23 13.20
CA ALA A 377 16.72 -1.75 12.66
C ALA A 377 15.59 -2.76 12.86
N LEU A 378 15.82 -4.04 12.58
CA LEU A 378 14.84 -5.11 12.81
C LEU A 378 14.48 -5.24 14.30
N SER A 379 15.46 -5.19 15.19
CA SER A 379 15.22 -5.24 16.64
C SER A 379 14.36 -4.06 17.11
N LYS A 380 14.71 -2.84 16.69
CA LYS A 380 13.93 -1.63 17.01
C LYS A 380 12.52 -1.66 16.44
N PHE A 381 12.38 -2.13 15.20
CA PHE A 381 11.07 -2.32 14.57
C PHE A 381 10.19 -3.26 15.41
N LYS A 382 10.70 -4.43 15.80
CA LYS A 382 9.96 -5.41 16.61
C LYS A 382 9.57 -4.86 17.97
N ASN A 383 10.50 -4.23 18.68
CA ASN A 383 10.21 -3.65 20.00
C ASN A 383 9.12 -2.57 19.91
N ASN A 384 9.16 -1.73 18.88
CA ASN A 384 8.16 -0.69 18.66
C ASN A 384 6.81 -1.28 18.21
N TRP A 385 6.82 -2.31 17.36
CA TRP A 385 5.62 -3.07 16.99
C TRP A 385 4.93 -3.68 18.21
N ASP A 386 5.67 -4.40 19.05
CA ASP A 386 5.11 -5.08 20.23
C ASP A 386 4.54 -4.08 21.25
N ALA A 387 5.24 -2.96 21.47
CA ALA A 387 4.75 -1.89 22.34
C ALA A 387 3.42 -1.31 21.82
N ASP A 388 3.32 -1.05 20.52
CA ASP A 388 2.12 -0.45 19.93
C ASP A 388 0.98 -1.45 19.82
N MET A 389 1.25 -2.73 19.53
CA MET A 389 0.25 -3.79 19.61
C MET A 389 -0.34 -3.89 21.02
N ALA A 390 0.49 -3.89 22.07
CA ALA A 390 0.01 -3.96 23.45
C ALA A 390 -0.81 -2.72 23.86
N ASN A 391 -0.43 -1.53 23.40
CA ASN A 391 -1.07 -0.27 23.81
C ASN A 391 -2.31 0.07 22.99
N GLN A 392 -2.27 -0.14 21.67
CA GLN A 392 -3.33 0.24 20.73
C GLN A 392 -4.28 -0.90 20.41
N PHE A 393 -3.82 -2.15 20.44
CA PHE A 393 -4.62 -3.32 20.08
C PHE A 393 -4.51 -4.42 21.14
N PRO A 394 -4.79 -4.12 22.42
CA PRO A 394 -4.70 -5.12 23.48
C PRO A 394 -5.64 -6.29 23.16
N PRO A 395 -5.24 -7.53 23.48
CA PRO A 395 -6.07 -8.71 23.27
C PRO A 395 -7.44 -8.50 23.89
N THR A 396 -8.47 -8.61 23.07
CA THR A 396 -9.85 -8.48 23.54
C THR A 396 -10.35 -9.84 24.07
N LEU A 397 -11.61 -9.92 24.50
CA LEU A 397 -12.20 -11.18 24.95
C LEU A 397 -12.05 -12.26 23.86
N PRO A 398 -11.94 -13.55 24.21
CA PRO A 398 -11.88 -14.62 23.22
C PRO A 398 -13.07 -14.54 22.25
N GLY A 399 -12.79 -14.28 20.97
CA GLY A 399 -13.80 -14.16 19.92
C GLY A 399 -14.23 -12.74 19.55
N SER A 400 -13.75 -11.70 20.24
CA SER A 400 -13.81 -10.32 19.73
C SER A 400 -12.57 -10.02 18.89
N SER A 401 -12.77 -9.34 17.77
CA SER A 401 -11.72 -8.89 16.86
C SER A 401 -11.86 -7.38 16.70
N ASN A 402 -10.75 -6.64 16.68
CA ASN A 402 -10.78 -5.22 16.36
C ASN A 402 -10.67 -5.04 14.84
N PRO A 403 -11.72 -4.61 14.13
CA PRO A 403 -11.69 -4.46 12.68
C PRO A 403 -10.53 -3.59 12.17
N ARG A 404 -10.11 -2.59 12.96
CA ARG A 404 -9.02 -1.67 12.62
C ARG A 404 -7.61 -2.30 12.69
N ARG A 405 -7.47 -3.50 13.24
CA ARG A 405 -6.22 -4.30 13.20
C ARG A 405 -6.04 -5.04 11.87
N HIS A 406 -7.11 -5.21 11.09
CA HIS A 406 -7.13 -6.05 9.89
C HIS A 406 -6.83 -5.26 8.62
N GLY A 407 -6.34 -5.95 7.60
CA GLY A 407 -5.81 -5.39 6.36
C GLY A 407 -4.40 -5.92 6.07
N PHE A 408 -4.09 -6.17 4.80
CA PHE A 408 -2.79 -6.74 4.42
C PHE A 408 -1.66 -5.78 4.76
N SER A 409 -1.85 -4.49 4.45
CA SER A 409 -0.88 -3.44 4.80
C SER A 409 -0.87 -3.06 6.28
N ARG A 410 -1.58 -3.78 7.15
CA ARG A 410 -1.61 -3.57 8.61
C ARG A 410 -0.88 -4.68 9.34
N ASP A 411 -0.30 -5.63 8.61
CA ASP A 411 0.27 -6.86 9.15
C ASP A 411 1.77 -6.97 8.83
N GLY A 412 2.54 -6.02 9.37
CA GLY A 412 3.99 -5.91 9.14
C GLY A 412 4.82 -6.99 9.86
N ILE A 413 4.27 -7.69 10.85
CA ILE A 413 5.02 -8.65 11.67
C ILE A 413 5.49 -9.87 10.87
N HIS A 414 4.68 -10.34 9.93
CA HIS A 414 5.07 -11.42 9.01
C HIS A 414 6.31 -11.04 8.20
N PHE A 415 6.37 -9.79 7.75
CA PHE A 415 7.49 -9.26 6.99
C PHE A 415 8.74 -9.03 7.86
N TYR A 416 8.59 -8.77 9.17
CA TYR A 416 9.72 -8.78 10.11
C TYR A 416 10.40 -10.15 10.19
N TRP A 417 9.62 -11.22 10.33
CA TRP A 417 10.14 -12.58 10.35
C TRP A 417 10.75 -12.98 9.01
N LEU A 418 10.08 -12.62 7.91
CA LEU A 418 10.60 -12.80 6.57
C LEU A 418 11.94 -12.06 6.36
N SER A 419 12.05 -10.80 6.78
CA SER A 419 13.29 -10.02 6.73
C SER A 419 14.42 -10.69 7.49
N ASN A 420 14.16 -11.17 8.72
CA ASN A 420 15.16 -11.86 9.52
C ASN A 420 15.67 -13.13 8.83
N TYR A 421 14.77 -13.90 8.23
CA TYR A 421 15.15 -15.09 7.49
C TYR A 421 15.97 -14.73 6.25
N LEU A 422 15.46 -13.82 5.43
CA LEU A 422 16.11 -13.43 4.18
C LEU A 422 17.50 -12.83 4.42
N LEU A 423 17.66 -12.00 5.45
CA LEU A 423 18.97 -11.43 5.82
C LEU A 423 20.02 -12.51 6.13
N LYS A 424 19.61 -13.60 6.80
CA LYS A 424 20.52 -14.67 7.23
C LYS A 424 20.76 -15.74 6.16
N HIS A 425 19.75 -16.03 5.35
CA HIS A 425 19.70 -17.25 4.55
C HIS A 425 19.66 -17.03 3.03
N THR A 426 19.47 -15.81 2.54
CA THR A 426 19.40 -15.56 1.08
C THR A 426 20.76 -15.71 0.44
N GLN A 427 20.89 -16.67 -0.47
CA GLN A 427 22.10 -16.93 -1.25
C GLN A 427 22.08 -16.15 -2.57
N ALA A 428 23.26 -15.96 -3.17
CA ALA A 428 23.37 -15.31 -4.48
C ALA A 428 22.59 -16.04 -5.60
N ALA A 429 22.40 -17.36 -5.48
CA ALA A 429 21.60 -18.15 -6.41
C ALA A 429 20.10 -17.80 -6.33
N ASP A 430 19.58 -17.50 -5.13
CA ASP A 430 18.18 -17.14 -4.92
C ASP A 430 17.82 -15.83 -5.64
N LEU A 431 18.76 -14.87 -5.66
CA LEU A 431 18.63 -13.57 -6.33
C LEU A 431 18.75 -13.66 -7.86
N ARG A 432 19.05 -14.85 -8.41
CA ARG A 432 19.14 -15.13 -9.85
C ARG A 432 18.05 -16.08 -10.35
N LEU A 433 17.17 -16.56 -9.45
CA LEU A 433 16.00 -17.33 -9.85
C LEU A 433 15.14 -16.54 -10.83
N SER A 434 14.51 -17.25 -11.77
CA SER A 434 13.50 -16.67 -12.64
C SER A 434 12.34 -16.09 -11.81
N PRO A 435 11.58 -15.11 -12.34
CA PRO A 435 10.50 -14.46 -11.61
C PRO A 435 9.52 -15.43 -10.95
N ASP A 436 9.05 -16.44 -11.68
CA ASP A 436 8.08 -17.41 -11.15
C ASP A 436 8.70 -18.36 -10.12
N ALA A 437 9.96 -18.78 -10.28
CA ALA A 437 10.65 -19.61 -9.30
C ALA A 437 10.89 -18.85 -7.99
N ARG A 438 11.26 -17.56 -8.10
CA ARG A 438 11.41 -16.68 -6.93
C ARG A 438 10.06 -16.47 -6.23
N PHE A 439 8.98 -16.31 -6.98
CA PHE A 439 7.65 -16.11 -6.44
C PHE A 439 7.21 -17.30 -5.58
N VAL A 440 7.34 -18.52 -6.11
CA VAL A 440 7.04 -19.75 -5.38
C VAL A 440 7.87 -19.85 -4.10
N GLN A 441 9.18 -19.58 -4.19
CA GLN A 441 10.07 -19.61 -3.03
C GLN A 441 9.62 -18.65 -1.92
N ILE A 442 9.31 -17.39 -2.27
CA ILE A 442 8.90 -16.39 -1.27
C ILE A 442 7.52 -16.68 -0.70
N ILE A 443 6.55 -17.12 -1.51
CA ILE A 443 5.20 -17.46 -1.01
C ILE A 443 5.25 -18.64 -0.04
N GLN A 444 6.04 -19.68 -0.33
CA GLN A 444 6.26 -20.80 0.59
C GLN A 444 6.92 -20.34 1.90
N LEU A 445 7.89 -19.44 1.80
CA LEU A 445 8.54 -18.87 2.97
C LEU A 445 7.58 -18.00 3.79
N LEU A 446 6.76 -17.16 3.15
CA LEU A 446 5.76 -16.32 3.81
C LEU A 446 4.73 -17.19 4.57
N LYS A 447 4.33 -18.33 3.99
CA LYS A 447 3.48 -19.32 4.65
C LYS A 447 4.18 -20.00 5.82
N SER A 448 5.49 -20.23 5.73
CA SER A 448 6.27 -20.84 6.81
C SER A 448 6.43 -19.91 8.01
N VAL A 449 6.67 -18.61 7.78
CA VAL A 449 6.84 -17.62 8.87
C VAL A 449 5.57 -17.41 9.69
N LYS A 450 4.38 -17.72 9.15
CA LYS A 450 3.11 -17.73 9.89
C LYS A 450 3.22 -18.50 11.21
N SER A 451 3.87 -19.66 11.19
CA SER A 451 4.08 -20.48 12.40
C SER A 451 4.91 -19.76 13.47
N TRP A 452 5.87 -18.93 13.06
CA TRP A 452 6.72 -18.16 13.99
C TRP A 452 5.96 -16.98 14.58
N VAL A 453 5.15 -16.28 13.78
CA VAL A 453 4.24 -15.23 14.25
C VAL A 453 3.28 -15.79 15.29
N MET A 454 2.65 -16.94 15.01
CA MET A 454 1.77 -17.61 15.96
C MET A 454 2.49 -17.93 17.27
N SER A 455 3.68 -18.53 17.19
CA SER A 455 4.44 -18.91 18.39
C SER A 455 4.89 -17.71 19.22
N ASP A 456 5.31 -16.62 18.57
CA ASP A 456 5.78 -15.42 19.24
C ASP A 456 4.63 -14.66 19.92
N GLY A 457 3.51 -14.50 19.21
CA GLY A 457 2.31 -13.80 19.69
C GLY A 457 1.45 -14.60 20.67
N ALA A 458 1.58 -15.94 20.73
CA ALA A 458 0.72 -16.81 21.54
C ALA A 458 0.67 -16.42 23.02
N SER A 459 1.82 -16.13 23.62
CA SER A 459 1.90 -15.74 25.04
C SER A 459 1.22 -14.40 25.34
N ARG A 460 1.08 -13.55 24.31
CA ARG A 460 0.46 -12.23 24.40
C ARG A 460 -0.98 -12.22 23.89
N GLY A 461 -1.52 -13.34 23.39
CA GLY A 461 -2.87 -13.41 22.84
C GLY A 461 -3.06 -12.59 21.55
N GLU A 462 -2.00 -12.35 20.80
CA GLU A 462 -2.04 -11.54 19.57
C GLU A 462 -2.70 -12.30 18.42
N GLU A 463 -3.57 -11.61 17.67
CA GLU A 463 -4.16 -12.13 16.43
C GLU A 463 -3.14 -12.17 15.29
N LEU A 464 -3.25 -13.20 14.45
CA LEU A 464 -2.40 -13.37 13.27
C LEU A 464 -2.51 -12.21 12.27
N GLY A 465 -3.73 -11.71 12.01
CA GLY A 465 -3.96 -10.70 10.98
C GLY A 465 -4.06 -11.25 9.57
N SER A 466 -4.29 -10.34 8.61
CA SER A 466 -4.67 -10.69 7.25
C SER A 466 -3.59 -11.40 6.44
N VAL A 467 -2.30 -11.21 6.72
CA VAL A 467 -1.23 -11.98 6.05
C VAL A 467 -1.22 -13.42 6.56
N GLY A 468 -1.60 -13.64 7.83
CA GLY A 468 -1.79 -14.97 8.39
C GLY A 468 -2.99 -15.73 7.79
N GLU A 469 -3.88 -15.04 7.07
CA GLU A 469 -5.08 -15.62 6.43
C GLU A 469 -4.90 -15.97 4.95
N ILE A 470 -3.70 -15.79 4.37
CA ILE A 470 -3.41 -16.19 2.99
C ILE A 470 -3.73 -17.67 2.80
N ASP A 471 -4.44 -17.98 1.72
CA ASP A 471 -4.85 -19.34 1.38
C ASP A 471 -3.65 -20.25 1.12
N ASP A 472 -3.70 -21.47 1.68
CA ASP A 472 -2.61 -22.45 1.58
C ASP A 472 -2.33 -22.88 0.12
N GLN A 473 -3.29 -22.77 -0.79
CA GLN A 473 -3.13 -23.08 -2.21
C GLN A 473 -2.62 -21.89 -3.05
N TYR A 474 -2.68 -20.65 -2.53
CA TYR A 474 -2.21 -19.48 -3.29
C TYR A 474 -0.74 -19.61 -3.69
N GLY A 475 -0.45 -19.64 -5.00
CA GLY A 475 0.92 -19.77 -5.51
C GLY A 475 1.63 -21.09 -5.17
N ALA A 476 0.92 -22.15 -4.79
CA ALA A 476 1.51 -23.42 -4.37
C ALA A 476 1.96 -24.31 -5.53
N MET A 477 1.12 -24.47 -6.56
CA MET A 477 1.42 -25.28 -7.76
C MET A 477 0.93 -24.61 -9.04
N ASP A 478 -0.33 -24.17 -9.06
CA ASP A 478 -0.85 -23.35 -10.14
C ASP A 478 -0.41 -21.90 -9.94
N LEU A 479 0.21 -21.35 -10.98
CA LEU A 479 0.60 -19.95 -11.05
C LEU A 479 -0.44 -19.11 -11.77
N THR A 480 -1.67 -19.61 -11.90
CA THR A 480 -2.85 -18.80 -12.20
C THR A 480 -3.44 -18.37 -10.87
N LEU A 481 -3.20 -17.12 -10.49
CA LEU A 481 -3.50 -16.64 -9.16
C LEU A 481 -4.96 -16.17 -9.03
N GLU A 482 -5.43 -16.06 -7.79
CA GLU A 482 -6.75 -15.50 -7.47
C GLU A 482 -6.60 -14.49 -6.34
N MET A 483 -6.96 -13.23 -6.60
CA MET A 483 -6.73 -12.12 -5.68
C MET A 483 -7.31 -12.36 -4.29
N ALA A 484 -8.55 -12.86 -4.23
CA ALA A 484 -9.29 -13.09 -2.99
C ALA A 484 -8.66 -14.18 -2.09
N LYS A 485 -7.72 -14.99 -2.60
CA LYS A 485 -6.95 -15.96 -1.82
C LYS A 485 -5.72 -15.34 -1.13
N LEU A 486 -5.26 -14.18 -1.60
CA LEU A 486 -4.16 -13.41 -0.99
C LEU A 486 -4.68 -12.25 -0.13
N PHE A 487 -5.60 -11.47 -0.70
CA PHE A 487 -6.31 -10.38 -0.05
C PHE A 487 -7.70 -10.90 0.34
N LYS A 488 -7.75 -11.67 1.42
CA LYS A 488 -8.96 -12.38 1.83
C LYS A 488 -10.10 -11.40 2.17
N PRO A 489 -11.34 -11.63 1.69
CA PRO A 489 -12.46 -10.77 2.04
C PRO A 489 -12.63 -10.61 3.56
N LEU A 490 -12.78 -9.36 4.01
CA LEU A 490 -12.93 -9.00 5.42
C LEU A 490 -14.37 -8.48 5.71
N PRO A 491 -15.42 -9.33 5.70
CA PRO A 491 -16.80 -8.88 5.84
C PRO A 491 -17.06 -8.12 7.14
N GLN A 492 -16.47 -8.59 8.26
CA GLN A 492 -16.60 -7.90 9.56
C GLN A 492 -16.00 -6.49 9.55
N VAL A 493 -14.98 -6.24 8.71
CA VAL A 493 -14.39 -4.90 8.58
C VAL A 493 -15.23 -4.04 7.66
N VAL A 494 -15.74 -4.61 6.56
CA VAL A 494 -16.64 -3.91 5.63
C VAL A 494 -17.95 -3.51 6.31
N GLU A 495 -18.48 -4.33 7.21
CA GLU A 495 -19.72 -4.08 7.94
C GLU A 495 -19.55 -3.16 9.16
N ASP A 496 -18.31 -2.86 9.57
CA ASP A 496 -18.03 -1.93 10.66
C ASP A 496 -18.40 -0.50 10.25
N ALA A 497 -19.22 0.16 11.06
CA ALA A 497 -19.75 1.51 10.76
C ALA A 497 -18.65 2.59 10.64
N GLY A 498 -17.43 2.32 11.11
CA GLY A 498 -16.29 3.23 10.94
C GLY A 498 -15.53 3.05 9.64
N THR A 499 -15.71 1.93 8.93
CA THR A 499 -14.95 1.64 7.70
C THR A 499 -15.56 2.36 6.52
N ALA A 500 -14.77 3.21 5.87
CA ALA A 500 -15.22 3.88 4.66
C ALA A 500 -15.37 2.88 3.50
N SER A 501 -16.49 2.98 2.77
CA SER A 501 -16.77 2.19 1.58
C SER A 501 -17.00 3.10 0.36
N VAL A 502 -16.97 2.50 -0.83
CA VAL A 502 -17.35 3.22 -2.05
C VAL A 502 -18.84 3.55 -1.98
N LYS A 503 -19.19 4.83 -2.15
CA LYS A 503 -20.58 5.29 -2.19
C LYS A 503 -21.21 4.90 -3.53
N THR A 504 -22.04 3.86 -3.52
CA THR A 504 -22.74 3.29 -4.70
C THR A 504 -24.21 3.68 -4.79
N GLU A 505 -24.71 4.46 -3.85
CA GLU A 505 -26.01 5.12 -3.96
C GLU A 505 -25.84 6.39 -4.81
N LEU A 506 -26.14 6.26 -6.11
CA LEU A 506 -25.92 7.31 -7.11
C LEU A 506 -27.24 8.05 -7.41
N ASP A 507 -27.48 9.18 -6.74
CA ASP A 507 -28.70 9.98 -6.93
C ASP A 507 -28.87 10.56 -8.34
#